data_AF-A0A1C4MS66-F1
#
_entry.id   AF-A0A1C4MS66-F1
#
_cell.length_a   1.000
_cell.length_b   1.000
_cell.length_c   1.000
_cell.angle_alpha   90.00
_cell.angle_beta   90.00
_cell.angle_gamma   90.00
#
_symmetry.space_group_name_H-M   'P 1'
#
loop_
_entity.id
_entity.type
_entity.pdbx_description
1 polymer ?
#
loop_
_entity_poly.entity_id
_entity_poly.type
_entity_poly.pdbx_seq_one_letter_code
_entity_poly.pdbx_strand_id
1 'polypeptide(L)'
;MPQDKPLYPQLTVADTLWAGGELNPGRWDRATADRIAGKLPRGARVRTLSGGQRTRLALALALGKRPELMLLDEPMADLDPLARHELMGVLMAETAEHGTTIVMSSHILTELEGACDFLLFVDGGRVRLGGEAEDIVGAHALVTGQAGRELESGTFRMAWAQSVSPARWRAARLVVPAALSVAGVGLLSVVYRWAWTEVSNPNAFGLGWFNDGIFPGIGPVAVGYALVGVTVGALCALLIRRMLLSMAVTTVVLGVVMTGFTQSRWMLWPVGRLLGNGYPGGNAWITETGMLTASGEKLLRQDCPYTVEDPNGVACMKARGGVTEFTDYHPASHFWPLQLVETGILLALAALAVFAAFRVLRRLHG
;
A
#
# COMPACT_ATOMS: atom_id res chain seq x y z
N MET A 1 7.01 8.18 -39.55
CA MET A 1 7.76 6.95 -39.26
C MET A 1 6.86 6.05 -38.43
N PRO A 2 6.43 4.90 -38.96
CA PRO A 2 5.62 3.93 -38.21
C PRO A 2 6.50 3.11 -37.25
N GLN A 3 5.88 2.47 -36.25
CA GLN A 3 6.55 1.67 -35.22
C GLN A 3 7.46 0.58 -35.81
N ASP A 4 6.99 -0.14 -36.84
CA ASP A 4 7.70 -1.25 -37.48
C ASP A 4 8.89 -0.85 -38.37
N LYS A 5 9.12 0.45 -38.61
CA LYS A 5 10.25 1.02 -39.36
C LYS A 5 10.55 0.25 -40.65
N PRO A 6 9.75 0.43 -41.73
CA PRO A 6 9.83 -0.35 -42.96
C PRO A 6 11.11 -0.01 -43.75
N LEU A 7 12.24 -0.54 -43.30
CA LEU A 7 13.54 -0.48 -43.94
C LEU A 7 13.76 -1.77 -44.73
N TYR A 8 14.37 -1.67 -45.91
CA TYR A 8 14.64 -2.83 -46.75
C TYR A 8 15.74 -3.71 -46.14
N PRO A 9 15.44 -4.93 -45.69
CA PRO A 9 16.36 -5.73 -44.87
C PRO A 9 17.59 -6.22 -45.65
N GLN A 10 17.52 -6.27 -46.99
CA GLN A 10 18.63 -6.72 -47.83
C GLN A 10 19.67 -5.62 -48.11
N LEU A 11 19.28 -4.35 -48.03
CA LEU A 11 20.16 -3.21 -48.34
C LEU A 11 21.19 -2.99 -47.23
N THR A 12 22.35 -2.43 -47.58
CA THR A 12 23.29 -1.92 -46.58
C THR A 12 22.87 -0.55 -46.06
N VAL A 13 23.45 -0.12 -44.93
CA VAL A 13 23.28 1.25 -44.42
C VAL A 13 23.66 2.28 -45.49
N ALA A 14 24.76 2.05 -46.22
CA ALA A 14 25.20 2.91 -47.32
C ALA A 14 24.18 2.95 -48.45
N ASP A 15 23.72 1.78 -48.93
CA ASP A 15 22.73 1.70 -50.01
C ASP A 15 21.41 2.37 -49.62
N THR A 16 21.01 2.24 -48.35
CA THR A 16 19.78 2.83 -47.85
C THR A 16 19.86 4.35 -47.84
N LEU A 17 20.98 4.93 -47.38
CA LEU A 17 21.20 6.38 -47.38
C LEU A 17 21.40 6.93 -48.80
N TRP A 18 22.09 6.18 -49.67
CA TRP A 18 22.21 6.51 -51.08
C TRP A 18 20.84 6.55 -51.75
N ALA A 19 20.01 5.51 -51.56
CA ALA A 19 18.64 5.48 -52.06
C ALA A 19 17.79 6.63 -51.51
N GLY A 20 17.98 7.00 -50.23
CA GLY A 20 17.37 8.18 -49.64
C GLY A 20 17.67 9.46 -50.43
N GLY A 21 18.94 9.65 -50.83
CA GLY A 21 19.37 10.78 -51.65
C GLY A 21 18.80 10.76 -53.07
N GLU A 22 18.90 9.63 -53.77
CA GLU A 22 18.41 9.50 -55.15
C GLU A 22 16.90 9.67 -55.25
N LEU A 23 16.15 9.21 -54.25
CA LEU A 23 14.69 9.32 -54.23
C LEU A 23 14.19 10.72 -53.83
N ASN A 24 15.08 11.62 -53.39
CA ASN A 24 14.71 12.98 -52.95
C ASN A 24 15.63 14.03 -53.59
N PRO A 25 15.68 14.11 -54.93
CA PRO A 25 16.59 15.01 -55.63
C PRO A 25 16.28 16.48 -55.28
N GLY A 26 17.33 17.25 -55.01
CA GLY A 26 17.24 18.69 -54.70
C GLY A 26 16.72 19.05 -53.30
N ARG A 27 16.19 18.10 -52.51
CA ARG A 27 15.76 18.33 -51.12
C ARG A 27 16.54 17.51 -50.09
N TRP A 28 17.29 16.51 -50.54
CA TRP A 28 18.06 15.66 -49.64
C TRP A 28 19.23 16.39 -48.97
N ASP A 29 19.19 16.48 -47.65
CA ASP A 29 20.31 16.91 -46.84
C ASP A 29 21.17 15.73 -46.42
N ARG A 30 22.25 15.52 -47.18
CA ARG A 30 23.22 14.47 -46.91
C ARG A 30 23.97 14.69 -45.58
N ALA A 31 24.28 15.93 -45.22
CA ALA A 31 25.01 16.23 -44.00
C ALA A 31 24.17 15.88 -42.75
N THR A 32 22.89 16.23 -42.76
CA THR A 32 21.96 15.87 -41.68
C THR A 32 21.75 14.35 -41.61
N ALA A 33 21.48 13.68 -42.74
CA ALA A 33 21.32 12.24 -42.76
C ALA A 33 22.57 11.50 -42.23
N ASP A 34 23.77 11.93 -42.64
CA ASP A 34 25.01 11.32 -42.18
C ASP A 34 25.30 11.60 -40.69
N ARG A 35 24.97 12.80 -40.20
CA ARG A 35 25.09 13.17 -38.78
C ARG A 35 24.20 12.26 -37.92
N ILE A 36 22.94 12.08 -38.31
CA ILE A 36 21.99 11.24 -37.55
C ILE A 36 22.34 9.75 -37.65
N ALA A 37 22.74 9.28 -38.84
CA ALA A 37 23.24 7.91 -38.98
C ALA A 37 24.48 7.67 -38.11
N GLY A 38 25.30 8.70 -37.87
CA GLY A 38 26.41 8.67 -36.93
C GLY A 38 27.39 7.53 -37.24
N LYS A 39 27.71 6.73 -36.21
CA LYS A 39 28.68 5.62 -36.29
C LYS A 39 28.09 4.31 -36.85
N LEU A 40 26.95 4.34 -37.53
CA LEU A 40 26.39 3.13 -38.12
C LEU A 40 27.36 2.52 -39.15
N PRO A 41 27.64 1.21 -39.11
CA PRO A 41 28.54 0.55 -40.04
C PRO A 41 27.95 0.56 -41.45
N ARG A 42 28.56 1.35 -42.35
CA ARG A 42 28.04 1.62 -43.70
C ARG A 42 27.84 0.36 -44.56
N GLY A 43 28.71 -0.63 -44.42
CA GLY A 43 28.61 -1.91 -45.14
C GLY A 43 27.71 -2.97 -44.48
N ALA A 44 27.17 -2.71 -43.27
CA ALA A 44 26.28 -3.66 -42.62
C ALA A 44 24.90 -3.68 -43.29
N ARG A 45 24.30 -4.86 -43.38
CA ARG A 45 22.91 -5.00 -43.88
C ARG A 45 21.92 -4.53 -42.83
N VAL A 46 20.81 -3.94 -43.24
CA VAL A 46 19.76 -3.46 -42.32
C VAL A 46 19.27 -4.58 -41.38
N ARG A 47 19.14 -5.82 -41.87
CA ARG A 47 18.72 -6.98 -41.05
C ARG A 47 19.66 -7.31 -39.88
N THR A 48 20.92 -6.86 -39.92
CA THR A 48 21.90 -7.15 -38.87
C THR A 48 22.00 -6.04 -37.82
N LEU A 49 21.23 -4.96 -37.99
CA LEU A 49 21.21 -3.83 -37.07
C LEU A 49 20.34 -4.13 -35.85
N SER A 50 20.74 -3.64 -34.67
CA SER A 50 19.89 -3.65 -33.48
C SER A 50 18.63 -2.81 -33.65
N GLY A 51 17.62 -2.97 -32.78
CA GLY A 51 16.40 -2.15 -32.80
C GLY A 51 16.70 -0.65 -32.82
N GLY A 52 17.55 -0.18 -31.90
CA GLY A 52 17.97 1.22 -31.86
C GLY A 52 18.79 1.69 -33.06
N GLN A 53 19.64 0.83 -33.63
CA GLN A 53 20.36 1.15 -34.86
C GLN A 53 19.42 1.30 -36.06
N ARG A 54 18.38 0.46 -36.15
CA ARG A 54 17.32 0.59 -37.17
C ARG A 54 16.52 1.87 -36.97
N THR A 55 16.15 2.22 -35.74
CA THR A 55 15.51 3.50 -35.41
C THR A 55 16.35 4.68 -35.89
N ARG A 56 17.66 4.68 -35.57
CA ARG A 56 18.58 5.74 -35.97
C ARG A 56 18.71 5.87 -37.49
N LEU A 57 18.77 4.74 -38.21
CA LEU A 57 18.77 4.77 -39.69
C LEU A 57 17.45 5.30 -40.26
N ALA A 58 16.31 4.88 -39.71
CA ALA A 58 15.00 5.37 -40.16
C ALA A 58 14.84 6.89 -39.93
N LEU A 59 15.34 7.40 -38.80
CA LEU A 59 15.37 8.83 -38.52
C LEU A 59 16.31 9.60 -39.44
N ALA A 60 17.48 9.05 -39.74
CA ALA A 60 18.41 9.65 -40.72
C ALA A 60 17.74 9.82 -42.09
N LEU A 61 16.96 8.83 -42.52
CA LEU A 61 16.16 8.92 -43.76
C LEU A 61 15.02 9.92 -43.68
N ALA A 62 14.38 10.05 -42.53
CA ALA A 62 13.27 10.98 -42.35
C ALA A 62 13.76 12.43 -42.30
N LEU A 63 14.80 12.71 -41.50
CA LEU A 63 15.37 14.05 -41.32
C LEU A 63 16.16 14.50 -42.56
N GLY A 64 16.84 13.57 -43.24
CA GLY A 64 17.52 13.87 -44.50
C GLY A 64 16.61 14.42 -45.60
N LYS A 65 15.28 14.21 -45.51
CA LYS A 65 14.30 14.74 -46.47
C LYS A 65 13.92 16.19 -46.23
N ARG A 66 14.36 16.81 -45.13
CA ARG A 66 13.91 18.15 -44.69
C ARG A 66 12.38 18.25 -44.63
N PRO A 67 11.71 17.42 -43.82
CA PRO A 67 10.26 17.45 -43.71
C PRO A 67 9.80 18.72 -42.99
N GLU A 68 8.72 19.34 -43.47
CA GLU A 68 8.03 20.42 -42.74
C GLU A 68 7.20 19.87 -41.57
N LEU A 69 6.71 18.63 -41.71
CA LEU A 69 5.94 17.90 -40.71
C LEU A 69 6.44 16.45 -40.60
N MET A 70 6.71 16.01 -39.37
CA MET A 70 7.18 14.68 -39.05
C MET A 70 6.25 13.99 -38.07
N LEU A 71 5.61 12.91 -38.51
CA LEU A 71 4.78 12.04 -37.65
C LEU A 71 5.62 10.86 -37.17
N LEU A 72 5.71 10.64 -35.86
CA LEU A 72 6.53 9.61 -35.24
C LEU A 72 5.68 8.71 -34.35
N ASP A 73 5.57 7.44 -34.73
CA ASP A 73 4.83 6.46 -33.95
C ASP A 73 5.78 5.64 -33.06
N GLU A 74 5.72 5.88 -31.75
CA GLU A 74 6.60 5.33 -30.72
C GLU A 74 8.09 5.26 -31.13
N PRO A 75 8.70 6.40 -31.51
CA PRO A 75 10.06 6.41 -32.07
C PRO A 75 11.12 5.89 -31.09
N MET A 76 10.82 5.90 -29.79
CA MET A 76 11.75 5.58 -28.71
C MET A 76 11.63 4.15 -28.17
N ALA A 77 10.61 3.36 -28.57
CA ALA A 77 10.28 2.08 -27.93
C ALA A 77 11.47 1.10 -27.76
N ASP A 78 12.35 1.02 -28.78
CA ASP A 78 13.49 0.08 -28.83
C ASP A 78 14.83 0.69 -28.36
N LEU A 79 14.80 1.87 -27.72
CA LEU A 79 16.01 2.59 -27.28
C LEU A 79 16.25 2.45 -25.78
N ASP A 80 17.52 2.32 -25.41
CA ASP A 80 17.96 2.47 -24.03
C ASP A 80 17.83 3.94 -23.56
N PRO A 81 17.83 4.22 -22.23
CA PRO A 81 17.60 5.56 -21.72
C PRO A 81 18.56 6.64 -22.26
N LEU A 82 19.83 6.30 -22.49
CA LEU A 82 20.81 7.24 -23.01
C LEU A 82 20.50 7.56 -24.48
N ALA A 83 20.21 6.54 -25.29
CA ALA A 83 19.84 6.71 -26.70
C ALA A 83 18.52 7.48 -26.89
N ARG A 84 17.57 7.40 -25.95
CA ARG A 84 16.35 8.23 -25.96
C ARG A 84 16.67 9.70 -25.76
N HIS A 85 17.54 10.02 -24.79
CA HIS A 85 17.96 11.40 -24.54
C HIS A 85 18.68 12.01 -25.74
N GLU A 86 19.61 11.24 -26.36
CA GLU A 86 20.26 11.65 -27.61
C GLU A 86 19.26 11.93 -28.73
N LEU A 87 18.26 11.05 -28.90
CA LEU A 87 17.24 11.22 -29.92
C LEU A 87 16.38 12.46 -29.68
N MET A 88 15.92 12.69 -28.46
CA MET A 88 15.13 13.88 -28.14
C MET A 88 15.92 15.16 -28.42
N GLY A 89 17.20 15.20 -28.05
CA GLY A 89 18.07 16.34 -28.38
C GLY A 89 18.18 16.60 -29.89
N VAL A 90 18.26 15.55 -30.70
CA VAL A 90 18.24 15.66 -32.17
C VAL A 90 16.92 16.24 -32.69
N LEU A 91 15.78 15.74 -32.19
CA LEU A 91 14.47 16.20 -32.64
C LEU A 91 14.23 17.66 -32.24
N MET A 92 14.59 18.05 -31.02
CA MET A 92 14.51 19.43 -30.54
C MET A 92 15.40 20.37 -31.35
N ALA A 93 16.63 19.95 -31.67
CA ALA A 93 17.53 20.73 -32.52
C ALA A 93 16.94 20.92 -33.93
N GLU A 94 16.34 19.89 -34.53
CA GLU A 94 15.69 20.02 -35.83
C GLU A 94 14.51 21.01 -35.78
N THR A 95 13.66 20.91 -34.75
CA THR A 95 12.54 21.86 -34.56
C THR A 95 13.06 23.30 -34.40
N ALA A 96 14.11 23.50 -33.60
CA ALA A 96 14.66 24.82 -33.31
C ALA A 96 15.41 25.45 -34.49
N GLU A 97 16.22 24.66 -35.22
CA GLU A 97 17.04 25.16 -36.34
C GLU A 97 16.23 25.32 -37.63
N HIS A 98 15.22 24.49 -37.83
CA HIS A 98 14.55 24.36 -39.13
C HIS A 98 13.03 24.57 -39.09
N GLY A 99 12.43 24.75 -37.91
CA GLY A 99 10.99 24.96 -37.77
C GLY A 99 10.15 23.74 -38.10
N THR A 100 10.76 22.55 -38.10
CA THR A 100 10.06 21.28 -38.40
C THR A 100 9.01 21.00 -37.33
N THR A 101 7.76 20.80 -37.74
CA THR A 101 6.70 20.38 -36.81
C THR A 101 6.80 18.88 -36.56
N ILE A 102 6.89 18.46 -35.29
CA ILE A 102 7.02 17.04 -34.92
C ILE A 102 5.81 16.64 -34.09
N VAL A 103 5.09 15.62 -34.54
CA VAL A 103 4.01 14.97 -33.79
C VAL A 103 4.45 13.56 -33.45
N MET A 104 4.49 13.23 -32.16
CA MET A 104 4.90 11.91 -31.71
C MET A 104 3.89 11.26 -30.75
N SER A 105 3.75 9.93 -30.86
CA SER A 105 3.09 9.12 -29.84
C SER A 105 4.13 8.59 -28.85
N SER A 106 3.82 8.66 -27.55
CA SER A 106 4.55 7.96 -26.50
C SER A 106 3.58 7.56 -25.39
N HIS A 107 3.86 6.43 -24.75
CA HIS A 107 3.16 5.97 -23.55
C HIS A 107 3.93 6.32 -22.25
N ILE A 108 5.09 6.98 -22.35
CA ILE A 108 5.96 7.33 -21.23
C ILE A 108 5.97 8.85 -21.05
N LEU A 109 5.24 9.33 -20.04
CA LEU A 109 5.09 10.76 -19.75
C LEU A 109 6.42 11.46 -19.43
N THR A 110 7.36 10.77 -18.77
CA THR A 110 8.68 11.32 -18.40
C THR A 110 9.56 11.63 -19.62
N GLU A 111 9.22 11.11 -20.80
CA GLU A 111 9.92 11.45 -22.06
C GLU A 111 9.43 12.75 -22.67
N LEU A 112 8.22 13.18 -22.30
CA LEU A 112 7.54 14.34 -22.88
C LEU A 112 7.78 15.62 -22.05
N GLU A 113 8.24 15.45 -20.80
CA GLU A 113 8.49 16.54 -19.87
C GLU A 113 9.72 17.36 -20.33
N GLY A 114 9.48 18.63 -20.72
CA GLY A 114 10.52 19.56 -21.17
C GLY A 114 10.91 19.48 -22.65
N ALA A 115 10.27 18.60 -23.44
CA ALA A 115 10.57 18.44 -24.86
C ALA A 115 9.36 18.61 -25.80
N CYS A 116 8.15 18.77 -25.25
CA CYS A 116 6.92 18.97 -26.01
C CYS A 116 6.32 20.34 -25.71
N ASP A 117 5.85 21.04 -26.75
CA ASP A 117 5.12 22.31 -26.60
C ASP A 117 3.63 22.07 -26.31
N PHE A 118 3.06 21.00 -26.87
CA PHE A 118 1.63 20.67 -26.78
C PHE A 118 1.42 19.19 -26.52
N LEU A 119 0.47 18.84 -25.64
CA LEU A 119 0.17 17.46 -25.26
C LEU A 119 -1.28 17.10 -25.59
N LEU A 120 -1.47 15.96 -26.23
CA LEU A 120 -2.78 15.38 -26.51
C LEU A 120 -2.92 14.03 -25.80
N PHE A 121 -3.88 13.94 -24.88
CA PHE A 121 -4.23 12.68 -24.21
C PHE A 121 -5.43 12.03 -24.89
N VAL A 122 -5.23 10.85 -25.46
CA VAL A 122 -6.25 10.10 -26.20
C VAL A 122 -6.66 8.86 -25.40
N ASP A 123 -7.98 8.70 -25.18
CA ASP A 123 -8.57 7.53 -24.51
C ASP A 123 -9.89 7.16 -25.18
N GLY A 124 -10.10 5.86 -25.43
CA GLY A 124 -11.30 5.35 -26.11
C GLY A 124 -11.52 5.94 -27.51
N GLY A 125 -10.44 6.27 -28.22
CA GLY A 125 -10.49 6.90 -29.56
C GLY A 125 -10.92 8.37 -29.55
N ARG A 126 -10.92 9.04 -28.39
CA ARG A 126 -11.26 10.46 -28.26
C ARG A 126 -10.15 11.21 -27.54
N VAL A 127 -9.91 12.45 -27.95
CA VAL A 127 -9.05 13.38 -27.19
C VAL A 127 -9.79 13.76 -25.92
N ARG A 128 -9.21 13.44 -24.76
CA ARG A 128 -9.75 13.80 -23.45
C ARG A 128 -9.16 15.09 -22.91
N LEU A 129 -7.88 15.33 -23.20
CA LEU A 129 -7.13 16.52 -22.81
C LEU A 129 -6.26 16.95 -23.98
N GLY A 130 -6.16 18.26 -24.17
CA GLY A 130 -5.35 18.88 -25.21
C GLY A 130 -5.03 20.32 -24.81
N GLY A 131 -3.76 20.70 -24.90
CA GLY A 131 -3.29 21.99 -24.42
C GLY A 131 -1.77 22.09 -24.44
N GLU A 132 -1.24 23.26 -24.10
CA GLU A 132 0.19 23.47 -23.92
C GLU A 132 0.72 22.54 -22.84
N ALA A 133 1.90 21.98 -23.06
CA ALA A 133 2.47 20.98 -22.17
C ALA A 133 2.74 21.57 -20.79
N GLU A 134 3.20 22.81 -20.70
CA GLU A 134 3.45 23.50 -19.43
C GLU A 134 2.16 23.74 -18.65
N ASP A 135 1.07 24.15 -19.31
CA ASP A 135 -0.24 24.30 -18.69
C ASP A 135 -0.80 22.96 -18.20
N ILE A 136 -0.70 21.91 -19.02
CA ILE A 136 -1.20 20.60 -18.66
C ILE A 136 -0.36 20.00 -17.53
N VAL A 137 0.96 20.01 -17.63
CA VAL A 137 1.85 19.47 -16.58
C VAL A 137 1.74 20.31 -15.30
N GLY A 138 1.69 21.63 -15.41
CA GLY A 138 1.56 22.56 -14.29
C GLY A 138 0.21 22.46 -13.58
N ALA A 139 -0.89 22.27 -14.32
CA ALA A 139 -2.22 22.02 -13.74
C ALA A 139 -2.36 20.61 -13.16
N HIS A 140 -1.45 19.68 -13.48
CA HIS A 140 -1.52 18.28 -13.09
C HIS A 140 -0.26 17.87 -12.30
N ALA A 141 -0.30 18.07 -10.99
CA ALA A 141 0.77 17.62 -10.10
C ALA A 141 0.88 16.08 -10.07
N LEU A 142 2.12 15.56 -10.21
CA LEU A 142 2.45 14.17 -9.89
C LEU A 142 2.38 13.98 -8.37
N VAL A 143 1.20 13.60 -7.87
CA VAL A 143 1.01 13.33 -6.44
C VAL A 143 1.41 11.87 -6.14
N THR A 144 2.62 11.68 -5.61
CA THR A 144 3.00 10.44 -4.93
C THR A 144 2.42 10.44 -3.51
N GLY A 145 1.23 9.86 -3.32
CA GLY A 145 0.48 9.95 -2.05
C GLY A 145 -0.18 8.64 -1.63
N GLN A 146 -0.45 8.47 -0.33
CA GLN A 146 -1.05 7.26 0.22
C GLN A 146 -2.40 6.90 -0.45
N ALA A 147 -2.68 5.60 -0.56
CA ALA A 147 -3.77 4.99 -1.33
C ALA A 147 -5.17 5.59 -1.13
N GLY A 148 -5.47 6.21 0.02
CA GLY A 148 -6.75 6.90 0.26
C GLY A 148 -6.90 8.19 -0.54
N ARG A 149 -5.82 8.97 -0.69
CA ARG A 149 -5.80 10.22 -1.44
C ARG A 149 -5.79 9.97 -2.95
N GLU A 150 -5.13 8.90 -3.40
CA GLU A 150 -5.12 8.48 -4.82
C GLU A 150 -6.49 7.98 -5.33
N LEU A 151 -7.36 7.47 -4.43
CA LEU A 151 -8.75 7.12 -4.74
C LEU A 151 -9.66 8.35 -4.82
N GLU A 152 -9.45 9.33 -3.93
CA GLU A 152 -10.14 10.63 -3.97
C GLU A 152 -9.80 11.42 -5.23
N SER A 153 -8.53 11.42 -5.64
CA SER A 153 -8.05 12.19 -6.80
C SER A 153 -8.22 11.47 -8.14
N GLY A 154 -8.73 10.22 -8.16
CA GLY A 154 -8.94 9.44 -9.40
C GLY A 154 -7.64 8.92 -10.05
N THR A 155 -6.50 9.12 -9.41
CA THR A 155 -5.15 8.85 -9.94
C THR A 155 -4.80 7.36 -10.04
N PHE A 156 -5.57 6.49 -9.36
CA PHE A 156 -5.43 5.03 -9.45
C PHE A 156 -5.52 4.48 -10.90
N ARG A 157 -6.19 5.21 -11.80
CA ARG A 157 -6.31 4.85 -13.22
C ARG A 157 -4.97 4.89 -13.98
N MET A 158 -4.06 5.78 -13.60
CA MET A 158 -2.73 5.89 -14.24
C MET A 158 -1.76 4.81 -13.74
N ALA A 159 -1.82 4.44 -12.46
CA ALA A 159 -1.00 3.34 -11.92
C ALA A 159 -1.32 1.97 -12.55
N TRP A 160 -2.57 1.76 -13.00
CA TRP A 160 -2.98 0.54 -13.70
C TRP A 160 -2.63 0.51 -15.19
N ALA A 161 -2.33 1.66 -15.80
CA ALA A 161 -1.84 1.72 -17.18
C ALA A 161 -0.44 1.09 -17.32
N GLN A 162 0.33 0.97 -16.23
CA GLN A 162 1.67 0.35 -16.22
C GLN A 162 1.66 -1.17 -15.93
N SER A 163 0.63 -1.91 -16.35
CA SER A 163 0.54 -3.39 -16.27
C SER A 163 0.54 -4.02 -14.86
N VAL A 164 0.36 -3.23 -13.80
CA VAL A 164 0.20 -3.76 -12.43
C VAL A 164 -1.28 -4.07 -12.18
N SER A 165 -1.61 -5.34 -11.94
CA SER A 165 -2.99 -5.72 -11.62
C SER A 165 -3.47 -5.00 -10.33
N PRO A 166 -4.77 -4.63 -10.23
CA PRO A 166 -5.34 -3.98 -9.05
C PRO A 166 -5.03 -4.70 -7.73
N ALA A 167 -4.91 -6.03 -7.79
CA ALA A 167 -4.55 -6.86 -6.66
C ALA A 167 -3.07 -6.75 -6.27
N ARG A 168 -2.13 -6.77 -7.23
CA ARG A 168 -0.69 -6.60 -6.97
C ARG A 168 -0.37 -5.21 -6.46
N TRP A 169 -1.01 -4.20 -7.04
CA TRP A 169 -0.86 -2.80 -6.61
C TRP A 169 -1.27 -2.62 -5.14
N ARG A 170 -2.40 -3.18 -4.72
CA ARG A 170 -2.81 -3.13 -3.31
C ARG A 170 -1.99 -3.99 -2.38
N ALA A 171 -1.58 -5.18 -2.80
CA ALA A 171 -0.69 -6.00 -1.99
C ALA A 171 0.60 -5.23 -1.68
N ALA A 172 1.22 -4.59 -2.68
CA ALA A 172 2.41 -3.77 -2.48
C ALA A 172 2.16 -2.58 -1.52
N ARG A 173 0.99 -1.92 -1.64
CA ARG A 173 0.64 -0.76 -0.80
C ARG A 173 0.18 -1.11 0.63
N LEU A 174 -0.23 -2.35 0.89
CA LEU A 174 -0.60 -2.85 2.22
C LEU A 174 0.60 -3.47 2.94
N VAL A 175 1.49 -4.14 2.21
CA VAL A 175 2.64 -4.85 2.80
C VAL A 175 3.59 -3.89 3.49
N VAL A 176 3.89 -2.73 2.90
CA VAL A 176 4.85 -1.78 3.49
C VAL A 176 4.34 -1.19 4.82
N PRO A 177 3.11 -0.61 4.90
CA PRO A 177 2.58 -0.13 6.18
C PRO A 177 2.39 -1.24 7.21
N ALA A 178 1.96 -2.43 6.79
CA ALA A 178 1.82 -3.58 7.70
C ALA A 178 3.17 -4.01 8.27
N ALA A 179 4.21 -4.14 7.44
CA ALA A 179 5.55 -4.52 7.88
C ALA A 179 6.16 -3.48 8.83
N LEU A 180 6.04 -2.18 8.51
CA LEU A 180 6.50 -1.10 9.39
C LEU A 180 5.75 -1.08 10.72
N SER A 181 4.43 -1.30 10.70
CA SER A 181 3.61 -1.36 11.91
C SER A 181 3.98 -2.55 12.78
N VAL A 182 4.17 -3.74 12.20
CA VAL A 182 4.60 -4.94 12.91
C VAL A 182 5.98 -4.74 13.54
N ALA A 183 6.95 -4.22 12.78
CA ALA A 183 8.30 -3.97 13.28
C ALA A 183 8.32 -2.92 14.38
N GLY A 184 7.66 -1.77 14.17
CA GLY A 184 7.62 -0.67 15.12
C GLY A 184 6.89 -1.04 16.42
N VAL A 185 5.69 -1.61 16.32
CA VAL A 185 4.90 -2.01 17.48
C VAL A 185 5.53 -3.22 18.19
N GLY A 186 6.12 -4.15 17.45
CA GLY A 186 6.87 -5.26 18.03
C GLY A 186 8.06 -4.77 18.85
N LEU A 187 8.86 -3.85 18.31
CA LEU A 187 9.98 -3.25 19.04
C LEU A 187 9.51 -2.49 20.27
N LEU A 188 8.47 -1.66 20.14
CA LEU A 188 7.88 -0.93 21.27
C LEU A 188 7.36 -1.89 22.36
N SER A 189 6.74 -3.01 21.97
CA SER A 189 6.23 -4.01 22.92
C SER A 189 7.37 -4.71 23.67
N VAL A 190 8.50 -4.97 22.99
CA VAL A 190 9.71 -5.51 23.64
C VAL A 190 10.31 -4.52 24.63
N VAL A 191 10.46 -3.25 24.22
CA VAL A 191 10.96 -2.18 25.10
C VAL A 191 10.03 -1.96 26.29
N TYR A 192 8.72 -1.93 26.06
CA TYR A 192 7.71 -1.77 27.10
C TYR A 192 7.71 -2.95 28.07
N ARG A 193 7.82 -4.19 27.56
CA ARG A 193 7.95 -5.38 28.40
C ARG A 193 9.21 -5.34 29.27
N TRP A 194 10.34 -4.93 28.72
CA TRP A 194 11.59 -4.77 29.49
C TRP A 194 11.46 -3.70 30.57
N ALA A 195 10.87 -2.54 30.26
CA ALA A 195 10.60 -1.51 31.25
C ALA A 195 9.63 -1.99 32.33
N TRP A 196 8.60 -2.74 31.94
CA TRP A 196 7.63 -3.31 32.85
C TRP A 196 8.27 -4.33 33.80
N THR A 197 9.18 -5.20 33.34
CA THR A 197 9.83 -6.17 34.24
C THR A 197 10.57 -5.48 35.39
N GLU A 198 11.19 -4.32 35.14
CA GLU A 198 11.92 -3.61 36.20
C GLU A 198 11.00 -2.83 37.15
N VAL A 199 9.83 -2.41 36.68
CA VAL A 199 8.85 -1.65 37.48
C VAL A 199 7.83 -2.57 38.17
N SER A 200 7.63 -3.80 37.67
CA SER A 200 6.61 -4.76 38.10
C SER A 200 6.83 -5.38 39.49
N ASN A 201 7.70 -4.78 40.31
CA ASN A 201 7.88 -5.18 41.69
C ASN A 201 6.52 -5.13 42.43
N PRO A 202 6.01 -6.28 42.92
CA PRO A 202 4.68 -6.38 43.53
C PRO A 202 4.47 -5.41 44.71
N ASN A 203 5.57 -4.97 45.35
CA ASN A 203 5.56 -4.12 46.52
C ASN A 203 5.57 -2.61 46.20
N ALA A 204 5.73 -2.21 44.93
CA ALA A 204 5.91 -0.81 44.56
C ALA A 204 4.63 -0.12 44.05
N PHE A 205 3.86 -0.78 43.16
CA PHE A 205 2.73 -0.13 42.48
C PHE A 205 1.47 -1.00 42.29
N GLY A 206 1.51 -2.29 42.66
CA GLY A 206 0.34 -3.17 42.54
C GLY A 206 -0.16 -3.40 41.10
N LEU A 207 0.69 -3.20 40.10
CA LEU A 207 0.34 -3.33 38.68
C LEU A 207 0.46 -4.78 38.21
N GLY A 208 -0.67 -5.43 37.92
CA GLY A 208 -0.71 -6.79 37.40
C GLY A 208 -0.53 -6.87 35.88
N TRP A 209 -0.12 -8.04 35.38
CA TRP A 209 -0.02 -8.33 33.93
C TRP A 209 -1.36 -8.18 33.18
N PHE A 210 -2.47 -8.26 33.91
CA PHE A 210 -3.83 -8.22 33.41
C PHE A 210 -4.42 -6.80 33.34
N ASN A 211 -3.72 -5.80 33.90
CA ASN A 211 -4.23 -4.44 33.92
C ASN A 211 -4.37 -3.88 32.50
N ASP A 212 -5.38 -3.02 32.32
CA ASP A 212 -5.60 -2.31 31.07
C ASP A 212 -4.36 -1.50 30.68
N GLY A 213 -4.06 -1.49 29.38
CA GLY A 213 -2.84 -0.89 28.82
C GLY A 213 -1.57 -1.73 29.02
N ILE A 214 -1.43 -2.45 30.13
CA ILE A 214 -0.27 -3.32 30.38
C ILE A 214 -0.39 -4.59 29.55
N PHE A 215 -1.50 -5.33 29.70
CA PHE A 215 -1.72 -6.60 29.01
C PHE A 215 -1.43 -6.51 27.50
N PRO A 216 -2.08 -5.62 26.73
CA PRO A 216 -1.83 -5.56 25.29
C PRO A 216 -0.41 -5.12 24.94
N GLY A 217 0.24 -4.29 25.79
CA GLY A 217 1.56 -3.71 25.52
C GLY A 217 2.75 -4.64 25.76
N ILE A 218 2.64 -5.66 26.61
CA ILE A 218 3.77 -6.54 26.97
C ILE A 218 3.84 -7.84 26.13
N GLY A 219 3.03 -7.93 25.06
CA GLY A 219 2.89 -9.14 24.25
C GLY A 219 2.48 -8.88 22.80
N PRO A 220 2.24 -9.95 22.02
CA PRO A 220 1.95 -9.85 20.58
C PRO A 220 0.59 -9.22 20.25
N VAL A 221 -0.31 -9.10 21.23
CA VAL A 221 -1.66 -8.52 21.02
C VAL A 221 -1.60 -7.11 20.43
N ALA A 222 -0.65 -6.26 20.87
CA ALA A 222 -0.47 -4.92 20.29
C ALA A 222 -0.22 -4.95 18.78
N VAL A 223 0.55 -5.93 18.29
CA VAL A 223 0.80 -6.13 16.85
C VAL A 223 -0.49 -6.52 16.14
N GLY A 224 -1.33 -7.36 16.76
CA GLY A 224 -2.66 -7.71 16.25
C GLY A 224 -3.54 -6.47 16.04
N TYR A 225 -3.62 -5.58 17.03
CA TYR A 225 -4.38 -4.33 16.92
C TYR A 225 -3.85 -3.42 15.81
N ALA A 226 -2.52 -3.30 15.67
CA ALA A 226 -1.92 -2.51 14.62
C ALA A 226 -2.28 -3.03 13.22
N LEU A 227 -2.25 -4.35 13.01
CA LEU A 227 -2.64 -4.98 11.75
C LEU A 227 -4.14 -4.80 11.45
N VAL A 228 -5.01 -4.90 12.45
CA VAL A 228 -6.44 -4.56 12.28
C VAL A 228 -6.59 -3.10 11.87
N GLY A 229 -5.91 -2.17 12.52
CA GLY A 229 -5.95 -0.74 12.16
C GLY A 229 -5.54 -0.48 10.71
N VAL A 230 -4.44 -1.08 10.24
CA VAL A 230 -3.97 -0.93 8.85
C VAL A 230 -4.97 -1.51 7.85
N THR A 231 -5.49 -2.71 8.11
CA THR A 231 -6.34 -3.45 7.17
C THR A 231 -7.77 -2.91 7.12
N VAL A 232 -8.35 -2.55 8.26
CA VAL A 232 -9.64 -1.86 8.35
C VAL A 232 -9.52 -0.47 7.75
N GLY A 233 -8.45 0.28 8.05
CA GLY A 233 -8.25 1.61 7.47
C GLY A 233 -8.13 1.59 5.97
N ALA A 234 -7.44 0.58 5.42
CA ALA A 234 -7.43 0.35 3.99
C ALA A 234 -8.82 0.05 3.45
N LEU A 235 -9.60 -0.85 4.07
CA LEU A 235 -10.97 -1.16 3.65
C LEU A 235 -11.89 0.07 3.67
N CYS A 236 -11.86 0.84 4.76
CA CYS A 236 -12.62 2.08 4.91
C CYS A 236 -12.29 3.09 3.81
N ALA A 237 -11.01 3.22 3.44
CA ALA A 237 -10.60 4.15 2.40
C ALA A 237 -11.23 3.81 1.03
N LEU A 238 -11.49 2.53 0.76
CA LEU A 238 -12.11 2.08 -0.49
C LEU A 238 -13.61 2.33 -0.55
N LEU A 239 -14.27 2.11 0.58
CA LEU A 239 -15.72 2.21 0.70
C LEU A 239 -16.14 3.66 0.77
N ILE A 240 -15.44 4.46 1.59
CA ILE A 240 -15.80 5.83 1.90
C ILE A 240 -15.23 6.80 0.87
N ARG A 241 -14.04 6.51 0.33
CA ARG A 241 -13.31 7.39 -0.61
C ARG A 241 -13.18 8.83 -0.10
N ARG A 242 -13.11 8.99 1.23
CA ARG A 242 -12.77 10.25 1.89
C ARG A 242 -11.72 10.01 2.95
N MET A 243 -10.53 10.60 2.82
CA MET A 243 -9.37 10.24 3.65
C MET A 243 -9.63 10.52 5.14
N LEU A 244 -10.05 11.74 5.48
CA LEU A 244 -10.31 12.13 6.88
C LEU A 244 -11.44 11.31 7.51
N LEU A 245 -12.53 11.10 6.78
CA LEU A 245 -13.66 10.30 7.27
C LEU A 245 -13.25 8.84 7.46
N SER A 246 -12.45 8.29 6.54
CA SER A 246 -11.91 6.93 6.66
C SER A 246 -11.05 6.78 7.91
N MET A 247 -10.16 7.73 8.20
CA MET A 247 -9.33 7.69 9.41
C MET A 247 -10.19 7.75 10.68
N ALA A 248 -11.17 8.65 10.72
CA ALA A 248 -12.08 8.77 11.87
C ALA A 248 -12.86 7.46 12.12
N VAL A 249 -13.43 6.87 11.05
CA VAL A 249 -14.15 5.59 11.15
C VAL A 249 -13.22 4.47 11.60
N THR A 250 -11.99 4.42 11.09
CA THR A 250 -11.00 3.41 11.48
C THR A 250 -10.67 3.48 12.97
N THR A 251 -10.46 4.70 13.50
CA THR A 251 -10.22 4.91 14.93
C THR A 251 -11.40 4.47 15.78
N VAL A 252 -12.63 4.79 15.36
CA VAL A 252 -13.84 4.36 16.08
C VAL A 252 -13.96 2.84 16.08
N VAL A 253 -13.75 2.19 14.93
CA VAL A 253 -13.80 0.72 14.83
C VAL A 253 -12.73 0.08 15.73
N LEU A 254 -11.49 0.58 15.68
CA LEU A 254 -10.42 0.05 16.53
C LEU A 254 -10.73 0.25 18.02
N GLY A 255 -11.28 1.40 18.40
CA GLY A 255 -11.74 1.67 19.76
C GLY A 255 -12.81 0.67 20.23
N VAL A 256 -13.82 0.41 19.40
CA VAL A 256 -14.86 -0.59 19.70
C VAL A 256 -14.26 -1.99 19.87
N VAL A 257 -13.33 -2.39 19.01
CA VAL A 257 -12.66 -3.69 19.12
C VAL A 257 -11.86 -3.79 20.42
N MET A 258 -11.07 -2.75 20.75
CA MET A 258 -10.30 -2.71 22.01
C MET A 258 -11.19 -2.76 23.25
N THR A 259 -12.26 -1.95 23.29
CA THR A 259 -13.22 -1.96 24.40
C THR A 259 -13.92 -3.31 24.52
N GLY A 260 -14.32 -3.91 23.39
CA GLY A 260 -14.92 -5.24 23.36
C GLY A 260 -14.02 -6.28 24.01
N PHE A 261 -12.75 -6.33 23.61
CA PHE A 261 -11.79 -7.23 24.23
C PHE A 261 -11.55 -6.92 25.70
N THR A 262 -11.39 -5.66 26.12
CA THR A 262 -11.24 -5.34 27.54
C THR A 262 -12.42 -5.87 28.38
N GLN A 263 -13.65 -5.81 27.87
CA GLN A 263 -14.82 -6.32 28.58
C GLN A 263 -14.93 -7.85 28.58
N SER A 264 -14.49 -8.52 27.51
CA SER A 264 -14.68 -9.96 27.33
C SER A 264 -13.42 -10.81 27.49
N ARG A 265 -12.24 -10.21 27.72
CA ARG A 265 -10.93 -10.89 27.71
C ARG A 265 -10.86 -12.06 28.68
N TRP A 266 -11.45 -11.90 29.85
CA TRP A 266 -11.49 -12.95 30.88
C TRP A 266 -12.26 -14.20 30.43
N MET A 267 -13.16 -14.09 29.43
CA MET A 267 -13.90 -15.23 28.87
C MET A 267 -13.12 -15.98 27.78
N LEU A 268 -12.01 -15.44 27.28
CA LEU A 268 -11.25 -16.03 26.16
C LEU A 268 -10.49 -17.31 26.56
N TRP A 269 -10.35 -17.57 27.85
CA TRP A 269 -9.68 -18.75 28.38
C TRP A 269 -10.38 -19.24 29.65
N PRO A 270 -10.40 -20.56 29.92
CA PRO A 270 -11.00 -21.08 31.14
C PRO A 270 -10.34 -20.50 32.41
N VAL A 271 -11.17 -20.04 33.34
CA VAL A 271 -10.73 -19.57 34.66
C VAL A 271 -10.42 -20.74 35.60
N GLY A 272 -9.45 -20.55 36.50
CA GLY A 272 -9.27 -21.42 37.66
C GLY A 272 -10.25 -21.03 38.76
N ARG A 273 -10.66 -21.98 39.59
CA ARG A 273 -11.55 -21.75 40.74
C ARG A 273 -10.93 -22.24 42.03
N LEU A 274 -10.90 -21.37 43.04
CA LEU A 274 -10.64 -21.76 44.43
C LEU A 274 -11.96 -21.79 45.21
N LEU A 275 -12.07 -22.74 46.12
CA LEU A 275 -13.19 -22.87 47.06
C LEU A 275 -12.73 -22.52 48.48
N GLY A 276 -13.64 -21.94 49.26
CA GLY A 276 -13.37 -21.43 50.61
C GLY A 276 -12.45 -20.20 50.59
N ASN A 277 -11.67 -20.02 51.66
CA ASN A 277 -10.79 -18.86 51.86
C ASN A 277 -9.46 -18.95 51.09
N GLY A 278 -9.44 -19.65 49.95
CA GLY A 278 -8.24 -19.82 49.15
C GLY A 278 -7.80 -18.51 48.50
N TYR A 279 -6.51 -18.16 48.61
CA TYR A 279 -5.95 -16.97 47.98
C TYR A 279 -5.14 -17.35 46.72
N PRO A 280 -5.48 -16.82 45.53
CA PRO A 280 -4.85 -17.21 44.26
C PRO A 280 -3.42 -16.65 44.04
N GLY A 281 -2.88 -15.89 45.00
CA GLY A 281 -1.57 -15.25 44.92
C GLY A 281 -1.63 -13.82 44.36
N GLY A 282 -0.65 -12.98 44.72
CA GLY A 282 -0.68 -11.54 44.44
C GLY A 282 -0.57 -11.12 42.96
N ASN A 283 -0.29 -12.05 42.04
CA ASN A 283 -0.20 -11.78 40.61
C ASN A 283 -1.29 -12.51 39.79
N ALA A 284 -2.36 -12.92 40.46
CA ALA A 284 -3.54 -13.51 39.82
C ALA A 284 -4.55 -12.42 39.47
N TRP A 285 -5.17 -12.54 38.29
CA TRP A 285 -6.30 -11.71 37.90
C TRP A 285 -7.58 -12.30 38.48
N ILE A 286 -8.14 -11.67 39.51
CA ILE A 286 -9.44 -12.08 40.08
C ILE A 286 -10.54 -11.56 39.16
N THR A 287 -11.42 -12.45 38.72
CA THR A 287 -12.50 -12.15 37.76
C THR A 287 -13.86 -12.10 38.45
N GLU A 288 -14.17 -13.13 39.24
CA GLU A 288 -15.40 -13.20 40.01
C GLU A 288 -15.11 -13.70 41.42
N THR A 289 -15.87 -13.18 42.39
CA THR A 289 -15.86 -13.65 43.79
C THR A 289 -17.29 -13.73 44.29
N GLY A 290 -17.57 -14.71 45.15
CA GLY A 290 -18.92 -14.91 45.65
C GLY A 290 -19.10 -16.19 46.45
N MET A 291 -20.34 -16.65 46.55
CA MET A 291 -20.70 -17.93 47.19
C MET A 291 -21.49 -18.82 46.23
N LEU A 292 -21.30 -20.13 46.36
CA LEU A 292 -22.10 -21.14 45.70
C LEU A 292 -23.23 -21.58 46.62
N THR A 293 -24.44 -21.69 46.09
CA THR A 293 -25.56 -22.33 46.78
C THR A 293 -25.40 -23.84 46.79
N ALA A 294 -26.24 -24.56 47.56
CA ALA A 294 -26.25 -26.03 47.57
C ALA A 294 -26.58 -26.65 46.19
N SER A 295 -27.26 -25.91 45.31
CA SER A 295 -27.55 -26.33 43.93
C SER A 295 -26.41 -26.01 42.95
N GLY A 296 -25.36 -25.30 43.39
CA GLY A 296 -24.23 -24.88 42.56
C GLY A 296 -24.44 -23.55 41.83
N GLU A 297 -25.50 -22.80 42.13
CA GLU A 297 -25.73 -21.46 41.61
C GLU A 297 -24.70 -20.47 42.18
N LYS A 298 -24.19 -19.57 41.34
CA LYS A 298 -23.26 -18.52 41.75
C LYS A 298 -24.04 -17.30 42.28
N LEU A 299 -23.84 -16.98 43.55
CA LEU A 299 -24.19 -15.70 44.13
C LEU A 299 -22.95 -14.80 44.04
N LEU A 300 -23.00 -13.81 43.16
CA LEU A 300 -21.86 -12.92 42.96
C LEU A 300 -21.85 -11.85 44.04
N ARG A 301 -20.66 -11.48 44.50
CA ARG A 301 -20.51 -10.45 45.53
C ARG A 301 -21.07 -9.08 45.10
N GLN A 302 -21.06 -8.79 43.79
CA GLN A 302 -21.66 -7.57 43.24
C GLN A 302 -23.18 -7.48 43.39
N ASP A 303 -23.87 -8.61 43.55
CA ASP A 303 -25.34 -8.66 43.73
C ASP A 303 -25.77 -8.38 45.18
N CYS A 304 -24.79 -8.24 46.07
CA CYS A 304 -24.93 -7.93 47.48
C CYS A 304 -24.21 -6.60 47.78
N PRO A 305 -24.92 -5.47 47.83
CA PRO A 305 -24.31 -4.16 48.00
C PRO A 305 -23.60 -4.04 49.36
N TYR A 306 -22.57 -3.21 49.38
CA TYR A 306 -21.82 -2.89 50.59
C TYR A 306 -22.73 -2.28 51.67
N THR A 307 -22.60 -2.77 52.90
CA THR A 307 -23.20 -2.15 54.09
C THR A 307 -22.17 -2.08 55.21
N VAL A 308 -22.37 -1.17 56.18
CA VAL A 308 -21.45 -1.03 57.34
C VAL A 308 -21.41 -2.32 58.18
N GLU A 309 -22.54 -3.03 58.24
CA GLU A 309 -22.71 -4.27 59.00
C GLU A 309 -22.21 -5.51 58.24
N ASP A 310 -22.27 -5.48 56.91
CA ASP A 310 -21.76 -6.52 56.02
C ASP A 310 -20.88 -5.90 54.91
N PRO A 311 -19.65 -5.48 55.25
CA PRO A 311 -18.76 -4.80 54.31
C PRO A 311 -18.31 -5.72 53.17
N ASN A 312 -18.54 -7.02 53.30
CA ASN A 312 -18.12 -8.04 52.36
C ASN A 312 -19.27 -8.73 51.61
N GLY A 313 -20.53 -8.35 51.88
CA GLY A 313 -21.71 -8.98 51.31
C GLY A 313 -21.90 -10.46 51.70
N VAL A 314 -21.14 -10.95 52.70
CA VAL A 314 -21.09 -12.35 53.10
C VAL A 314 -22.38 -12.76 53.82
N ALA A 315 -22.90 -11.90 54.70
CA ALA A 315 -24.16 -12.14 55.38
C ALA A 315 -25.33 -12.12 54.39
N CYS A 316 -25.31 -11.19 53.42
CA CYS A 316 -26.29 -11.13 52.32
C CYS A 316 -26.29 -12.42 51.48
N MET A 317 -25.11 -12.91 51.06
CA MET A 317 -25.00 -14.13 50.27
C MET A 317 -25.42 -15.37 51.08
N LYS A 318 -25.08 -15.45 52.37
CA LYS A 318 -25.56 -16.53 53.26
C LYS A 318 -27.08 -16.51 53.43
N ALA A 319 -27.69 -15.33 53.57
CA ALA A 319 -29.15 -15.20 53.64
C ALA A 319 -29.85 -15.65 52.36
N ARG A 320 -29.17 -15.56 51.21
CA ARG A 320 -29.64 -16.07 49.91
C ARG A 320 -29.28 -17.55 49.66
N GLY A 321 -28.84 -18.28 50.69
CA GLY A 321 -28.54 -19.72 50.60
C GLY A 321 -27.13 -20.06 50.13
N GLY A 322 -26.18 -19.11 50.19
CA GLY A 322 -24.76 -19.36 49.93
C GLY A 322 -24.14 -20.28 50.99
N VAL A 323 -23.45 -21.32 50.53
CA VAL A 323 -22.85 -22.38 51.37
C VAL A 323 -21.32 -22.31 51.34
N THR A 324 -20.74 -22.16 50.16
CA THR A 324 -19.28 -22.24 49.97
C THR A 324 -18.77 -21.03 49.20
N GLU A 325 -17.78 -20.32 49.73
CA GLU A 325 -17.13 -19.22 49.00
C GLU A 325 -16.35 -19.74 47.79
N PHE A 326 -16.32 -18.94 46.72
CA PHE A 326 -15.50 -19.23 45.56
C PHE A 326 -14.80 -17.97 45.05
N THR A 327 -13.64 -18.18 44.42
CA THR A 327 -12.88 -17.15 43.69
C THR A 327 -12.49 -17.71 42.33
N ASP A 328 -13.01 -17.09 41.26
CA ASP A 328 -12.62 -17.39 39.89
C ASP A 328 -11.52 -16.42 39.44
N TYR A 329 -10.42 -16.96 38.91
CA TYR A 329 -9.22 -16.18 38.60
C TYR A 329 -8.43 -16.73 37.42
N HIS A 330 -7.61 -15.87 36.81
CA HIS A 330 -6.52 -16.28 35.94
C HIS A 330 -5.18 -16.24 36.69
N PRO A 331 -4.49 -17.38 36.86
CA PRO A 331 -3.09 -17.39 37.31
C PRO A 331 -2.18 -16.70 36.30
N ALA A 332 -0.98 -16.31 36.73
CA ALA A 332 0.01 -15.68 35.84
C ALA A 332 0.39 -16.55 34.62
N SER A 333 0.24 -17.87 34.72
CA SER A 333 0.44 -18.79 33.59
C SER A 333 -0.58 -18.60 32.45
N HIS A 334 -1.75 -18.00 32.72
CA HIS A 334 -2.77 -17.72 31.71
C HIS A 334 -2.44 -16.51 30.83
N PHE A 335 -1.39 -15.74 31.16
CA PHE A 335 -0.95 -14.61 30.34
C PHE A 335 -0.73 -14.99 28.87
N TRP A 336 0.08 -16.01 28.59
CA TRP A 336 0.41 -16.40 27.22
C TRP A 336 -0.77 -17.00 26.45
N PRO A 337 -1.57 -17.93 27.01
CA PRO A 337 -2.78 -18.41 26.36
C PRO A 337 -3.72 -17.27 25.95
N LEU A 338 -4.00 -16.32 26.84
CA LEU A 338 -4.87 -15.18 26.54
C LEU A 338 -4.27 -14.29 25.44
N GLN A 339 -2.97 -14.00 25.49
CA GLN A 339 -2.28 -13.23 24.46
C GLN A 339 -2.42 -13.88 23.07
N LEU A 340 -2.21 -15.18 22.98
CA LEU A 340 -2.25 -15.91 21.71
C LEU A 340 -3.67 -16.02 21.16
N VAL A 341 -4.68 -16.24 22.01
CA VAL A 341 -6.09 -16.30 21.61
C VAL A 341 -6.56 -14.94 21.08
N GLU A 342 -6.33 -13.85 21.83
CA GLU A 342 -6.70 -12.50 21.41
C GLU A 342 -5.96 -12.10 20.12
N THR A 343 -4.65 -12.39 20.02
CA THR A 343 -3.87 -12.15 18.80
C THR A 343 -4.42 -12.94 17.62
N GLY A 344 -4.76 -14.22 17.81
CA GLY A 344 -5.31 -15.08 16.76
C GLY A 344 -6.64 -14.54 16.21
N ILE A 345 -7.52 -14.06 17.09
CA ILE A 345 -8.79 -13.43 16.68
C ILE A 345 -8.51 -12.13 15.90
N LEU A 346 -7.60 -11.28 16.38
CA LEU A 346 -7.23 -10.04 15.68
C LEU A 346 -6.64 -10.30 14.30
N LEU A 347 -5.79 -11.32 14.16
CA LEU A 347 -5.23 -11.72 12.86
C LEU A 347 -6.32 -12.24 11.92
N ALA A 348 -7.30 -12.99 12.42
CA ALA A 348 -8.45 -13.44 11.62
C ALA A 348 -9.30 -12.25 11.15
N LEU A 349 -9.55 -11.26 12.02
CA LEU A 349 -10.26 -10.03 11.66
C LEU A 349 -9.49 -9.23 10.59
N ALA A 350 -8.18 -9.09 10.74
CA ALA A 350 -7.34 -8.41 9.76
C ALA A 350 -7.37 -9.13 8.40
N ALA A 351 -7.28 -10.46 8.39
CA ALA A 351 -7.38 -11.26 7.16
C ALA A 351 -8.75 -11.12 6.48
N LEU A 352 -9.85 -11.09 7.26
CA LEU A 352 -11.19 -10.83 6.76
C LEU A 352 -11.33 -9.43 6.15
N ALA A 353 -10.76 -8.41 6.78
CA ALA A 353 -10.76 -7.04 6.25
C ALA A 353 -10.00 -6.95 4.92
N VAL A 354 -8.83 -7.61 4.82
CA VAL A 354 -8.07 -7.71 3.58
C VAL A 354 -8.87 -8.43 2.49
N PHE A 355 -9.49 -9.57 2.81
CA PHE A 355 -10.34 -10.30 1.89
C PHE A 355 -11.52 -9.46 1.39
N ALA A 356 -12.20 -8.74 2.29
CA ALA A 356 -13.28 -7.84 1.94
C ALA A 356 -12.79 -6.71 1.02
N ALA A 357 -11.62 -6.12 1.30
CA ALA A 357 -11.02 -5.08 0.48
C ALA A 357 -10.74 -5.56 -0.95
N PHE A 358 -10.23 -6.79 -1.11
CA PHE A 358 -10.04 -7.43 -2.42
C PHE A 358 -11.36 -7.72 -3.13
N ARG A 359 -12.38 -8.18 -2.41
CA ARG A 359 -13.71 -8.45 -2.98
C ARG A 359 -14.38 -7.17 -3.49
N VAL A 360 -14.29 -6.08 -2.74
CA VAL A 360 -14.80 -4.76 -3.14
C VAL A 360 -14.10 -4.28 -4.40
N LEU A 361 -12.78 -4.49 -4.54
CA LEU A 361 -12.07 -4.17 -5.78
C LEU A 361 -12.62 -4.86 -7.00
N ARG A 362 -12.75 -6.19 -6.90
CA ARG A 362 -13.18 -7.02 -8.02
C ARG A 362 -14.57 -6.59 -8.48
N ARG A 363 -15.46 -6.21 -7.56
CA ARG A 363 -16.80 -5.72 -7.88
C ARG A 363 -16.83 -4.33 -8.52
N LEU A 364 -15.86 -3.47 -8.22
CA LEU A 364 -15.80 -2.12 -8.78
C LEU A 364 -15.20 -2.07 -10.21
N HIS A 365 -14.51 -3.12 -10.64
CA HIS A 365 -13.74 -3.15 -11.89
C HIS A 365 -13.92 -4.45 -12.70
N GLY A 366 -14.97 -5.21 -12.39
CA GLY A 366 -15.35 -6.44 -13.07
C GLY A 366 -16.67 -6.28 -13.80
#